data_AF-A0A1B1Q0F5-F1
#
_entry.id   AF-A0A1B1Q0F5-F1
#
_cell.length_a   1.000
_cell.length_b   1.000
_cell.length_c   1.000
_cell.angle_alpha   90.00
_cell.angle_beta   90.00
_cell.angle_gamma   90.00
#
_symmetry.space_group_name_H-M   'P 1'
#
loop_
_entity.id
_entity.type
_entity.pdbx_description
1 polymer ?
#
loop_
_entity_poly.entity_id
_entity_poly.type
_entity_poly.pdbx_seq_one_letter_code
_entity_poly.pdbx_strand_id
1 'polypeptide(L)'
;MLFWSISPEFFGDRSKILVNFDENQEESVVQIINNVRRNKTRMMEQGITPSERFVASLCDRSFLRLWTHPNPKGKKGKELCDCLIVCGPHIVIISVKECDYKDTGDKTGWERWEKAAIEKSASQIWGAERWLDTAIQVERKDGRILNLPPIDERQYHRISVSLGGKGHVPIKWGDLGNGFVHVCDEVSVGVVFGALDTITDFVEFLTATENMVSSGIQMLFSGGGIEDLVALYLMHNRSFTITDEANQQPDLLILADDLWKGFYKSPEYKAIQEDFKGSYLWDRLIDHYTDDLLTDGMFDMHSKEVTDNQLALVEMALQPRGYRAVLADIFIEFLQKPELKLASRAVKAYGNTAFVFLIGRSSDREHRARELALRCLVVRGRLPGVKTVVGIATDRPGTSEIGYSSDIVYIHMPEWTDRDESDVKGIQADLGYFKNTQWSGRQ
;
A
#
# COMPACT_ATOMS: atom_id res chain seq x y z
N MET A 1 3.73 -13.84 -26.81
CA MET A 1 3.50 -12.80 -27.84
C MET A 1 2.23 -11.95 -27.61
N LEU A 2 1.55 -11.97 -26.44
CA LEU A 2 0.88 -10.76 -25.90
C LEU A 2 1.68 -10.16 -24.74
N PHE A 3 2.20 -10.96 -23.80
CA PHE A 3 3.16 -10.44 -22.80
C PHE A 3 4.48 -9.86 -23.38
N TRP A 4 4.77 -10.07 -24.67
CA TRP A 4 5.93 -9.51 -25.38
C TRP A 4 5.57 -8.68 -26.62
N SER A 5 4.29 -8.57 -27.00
CA SER A 5 3.83 -7.64 -28.06
C SER A 5 3.14 -6.40 -27.50
N ILE A 6 2.92 -6.38 -26.18
CA ILE A 6 2.63 -5.16 -25.46
C ILE A 6 3.98 -4.43 -25.33
N SER A 7 4.24 -3.49 -26.25
CA SER A 7 5.45 -2.65 -26.29
C SER A 7 5.81 -2.11 -24.89
N PRO A 8 7.09 -1.78 -24.63
CA PRO A 8 7.50 -1.00 -23.45
C PRO A 8 6.67 0.30 -23.25
N GLU A 9 6.02 0.76 -24.32
CA GLU A 9 5.13 1.92 -24.39
C GLU A 9 3.72 1.68 -23.80
N PHE A 10 3.26 0.44 -23.68
CA PHE A 10 1.94 0.10 -23.10
C PHE A 10 1.99 -0.11 -21.58
N PHE A 11 3.16 -0.43 -21.03
CA PHE A 11 3.40 -0.52 -19.60
C PHE A 11 3.95 0.83 -19.13
N GLY A 12 3.04 1.78 -18.87
CA GLY A 12 3.38 3.10 -18.36
C GLY A 12 4.40 3.01 -17.23
N ASP A 13 5.49 3.77 -17.40
CA ASP A 13 6.68 3.66 -16.58
C ASP A 13 6.45 4.31 -15.19
N ARG A 14 5.87 3.56 -14.23
CA ARG A 14 5.81 4.01 -12.83
C ARG A 14 7.22 4.23 -12.25
N SER A 15 8.27 3.61 -12.79
CA SER A 15 9.65 3.85 -12.36
C SER A 15 10.23 5.19 -12.85
N LYS A 16 9.69 5.77 -13.93
CA LYS A 16 9.90 7.17 -14.35
C LYS A 16 8.94 8.17 -13.68
N ILE A 17 7.93 7.67 -12.96
CA ILE A 17 6.99 8.44 -12.13
C ILE A 17 7.32 8.23 -10.64
N LEU A 18 8.49 7.66 -10.31
CA LEU A 18 9.26 8.25 -9.22
C LEU A 18 9.37 9.71 -9.60
N VAL A 19 8.68 10.59 -8.87
CA VAL A 19 8.94 12.02 -9.01
C VAL A 19 10.45 12.15 -8.90
N ASN A 20 11.10 12.49 -10.00
CA ASN A 20 12.48 12.92 -9.99
C ASN A 20 12.50 14.14 -9.07
N PHE A 21 12.72 13.93 -7.78
CA PHE A 21 13.16 14.96 -6.86
C PHE A 21 14.66 15.16 -7.13
N ASP A 22 14.99 15.49 -8.38
CA ASP A 22 16.29 15.98 -8.79
C ASP A 22 16.22 17.50 -8.57
N GLU A 23 17.20 18.08 -7.87
CA GLU A 23 17.24 19.52 -7.53
C GLU A 23 17.17 20.43 -8.79
N ASN A 24 17.26 19.85 -9.99
CA ASN A 24 17.14 20.55 -11.28
C ASN A 24 15.77 20.42 -11.98
N GLN A 25 14.78 19.74 -11.38
CA GLN A 25 13.36 19.81 -11.77
C GLN A 25 12.43 19.97 -10.55
N GLU A 26 12.74 20.94 -9.68
CA GLU A 26 11.83 21.39 -8.63
C GLU A 26 10.56 22.03 -9.23
N GLU A 27 9.53 21.21 -9.45
CA GLU A 27 8.19 21.64 -9.07
C GLU A 27 7.95 21.13 -7.65
N SER A 28 8.19 21.97 -6.64
CA SER A 28 7.68 21.78 -5.29
C SER A 28 6.22 21.31 -5.33
N VAL A 29 5.76 20.54 -4.35
CA VAL A 29 4.34 20.17 -4.20
C VAL A 29 3.42 21.39 -4.39
N VAL A 30 3.85 22.54 -3.88
CA VAL A 30 3.22 23.84 -4.07
C VAL A 30 3.21 24.31 -5.54
N GLN A 31 4.30 24.16 -6.30
CA GLN A 31 4.35 24.43 -7.74
C GLN A 31 3.47 23.46 -8.55
N ILE A 32 3.47 22.15 -8.24
CA ILE A 32 2.58 21.17 -8.88
C ILE A 32 1.12 21.56 -8.64
N ILE A 33 0.75 21.86 -7.39
CA ILE A 33 -0.60 22.35 -7.03
C ILE A 33 -0.92 23.65 -7.80
N ASN A 34 0.04 24.58 -7.90
CA ASN A 34 -0.15 25.84 -8.62
C ASN A 34 -0.23 25.68 -10.16
N ASN A 35 0.45 24.70 -10.74
CA ASN A 35 0.37 24.40 -12.16
C ASN A 35 -0.95 23.69 -12.50
N VAL A 36 -1.40 22.79 -11.62
CA VAL A 36 -2.77 22.24 -11.65
C VAL A 36 -3.80 23.38 -11.57
N ARG A 37 -3.57 24.42 -10.75
CA ARG A 37 -4.43 25.61 -10.68
C ARG A 37 -4.42 26.48 -11.95
N ARG A 38 -3.28 26.57 -12.66
CA ARG A 38 -3.12 27.39 -13.87
C ARG A 38 -3.84 26.82 -15.10
N ASN A 39 -3.99 25.49 -15.21
CA ASN A 39 -4.69 24.82 -16.32
C ASN A 39 -6.23 24.82 -16.17
N LYS A 40 -6.80 25.99 -15.85
CA LYS A 40 -8.24 26.21 -15.63
C LYS A 40 -9.06 26.17 -16.94
N THR A 41 -9.39 24.99 -17.46
CA THR A 41 -10.55 24.82 -18.37
C THR A 41 -11.17 23.42 -18.24
N ARG A 42 -11.90 23.19 -17.13
CA ARG A 42 -12.90 22.11 -16.82
C ARG A 42 -13.01 21.80 -15.32
N MET A 43 -12.12 22.35 -14.49
CA MET A 43 -11.70 21.73 -13.23
C MET A 43 -12.51 22.05 -11.96
N MET A 44 -13.55 22.89 -12.03
CA MET A 44 -14.35 23.34 -10.85
C MET A 44 -15.74 22.70 -10.74
N GLU A 45 -16.08 21.70 -11.55
CA GLU A 45 -17.45 21.13 -11.55
C GLU A 45 -17.70 20.07 -10.45
N GLN A 46 -16.69 19.62 -9.71
CA GLN A 46 -16.85 18.51 -8.74
C GLN A 46 -16.66 18.89 -7.26
N GLY A 47 -16.38 20.14 -6.91
CA GLY A 47 -16.24 20.54 -5.48
C GLY A 47 -15.02 19.96 -4.75
N ILE A 48 -14.02 19.43 -5.46
CA ILE A 48 -12.74 18.93 -4.91
C ILE A 48 -11.68 20.02 -5.08
N THR A 49 -10.93 20.34 -4.03
CA THR A 49 -9.84 21.33 -4.11
C THR A 49 -8.61 20.78 -4.87
N PRO A 50 -7.76 21.65 -5.45
CA PRO A 50 -6.52 21.19 -6.09
C PRO A 50 -5.61 20.37 -5.17
N SER A 51 -5.58 20.73 -3.89
CA SER A 51 -4.78 20.07 -2.85
C SER A 51 -5.34 18.69 -2.50
N GLU A 52 -6.67 18.56 -2.33
CA GLU A 52 -7.33 17.25 -2.18
C GLU A 52 -7.04 16.33 -3.37
N ARG A 53 -7.13 16.86 -4.60
CA ARG A 53 -6.83 16.09 -5.82
C ARG A 53 -5.37 15.65 -5.88
N PHE A 54 -4.45 16.53 -5.48
CA PHE A 54 -3.03 16.20 -5.43
C PHE A 54 -2.78 15.04 -4.46
N VAL A 55 -3.29 15.13 -3.23
CA VAL A 55 -3.18 14.07 -2.21
C VAL A 55 -3.85 12.78 -2.66
N ALA A 56 -5.03 12.84 -3.26
CA ALA A 56 -5.68 11.66 -3.83
C ALA A 56 -4.82 11.00 -4.92
N SER A 57 -4.15 11.77 -5.78
CA SER A 57 -3.26 11.23 -6.79
C SER A 57 -1.94 10.67 -6.24
N LEU A 58 -1.48 11.16 -5.08
CA LEU A 58 -0.42 10.50 -4.32
C LEU A 58 -0.92 9.15 -3.78
N CYS A 59 -2.10 9.11 -3.16
CA CYS A 59 -2.69 7.88 -2.63
C CYS A 59 -2.88 6.81 -3.72
N ASP A 60 -3.44 7.18 -4.88
CA ASP A 60 -3.63 6.25 -6.01
C ASP A 60 -2.30 5.65 -6.49
N ARG A 61 -1.22 6.43 -6.46
CA ARG A 61 0.11 5.98 -6.87
C ARG A 61 0.72 5.03 -5.84
N SER A 62 0.67 5.39 -4.56
CA SER A 62 1.28 4.62 -3.47
C SER A 62 0.48 3.39 -3.07
N PHE A 63 -0.84 3.49 -3.01
CA PHE A 63 -1.71 2.45 -2.43
C PHE A 63 -2.59 1.73 -3.44
N LEU A 64 -2.42 2.04 -4.72
CA LEU A 64 -3.23 1.53 -5.83
C LEU A 64 -4.66 2.09 -5.85
N ARG A 65 -5.19 2.25 -7.05
CA ARG A 65 -6.51 2.87 -7.29
C ARG A 65 -7.67 2.08 -6.70
N LEU A 66 -7.51 0.76 -6.57
CA LEU A 66 -8.58 -0.10 -6.08
C LEU A 66 -8.94 0.19 -4.62
N TRP A 67 -7.95 0.55 -3.81
CA TRP A 67 -8.06 0.77 -2.36
C TRP A 67 -8.23 2.23 -1.98
N THR A 68 -8.03 3.14 -2.92
CA THR A 68 -8.10 4.58 -2.71
C THR A 68 -9.49 5.10 -3.03
N HIS A 69 -10.09 5.79 -2.07
CA HIS A 69 -11.46 6.29 -2.14
C HIS A 69 -11.48 7.78 -1.80
N PRO A 70 -11.33 8.66 -2.81
CA PRO A 70 -11.43 10.10 -2.59
C PRO A 70 -12.87 10.53 -2.30
N ASN A 71 -13.03 11.46 -1.35
CA ASN A 71 -14.28 12.08 -0.93
C ASN A 71 -15.46 11.09 -0.75
N PRO A 72 -15.32 10.01 0.04
CA PRO A 72 -16.41 9.08 0.28
C PRO A 72 -17.55 9.74 1.06
N LYS A 73 -18.77 9.22 0.89
CA LYS A 73 -19.96 9.69 1.58
C LYS A 73 -20.14 8.96 2.90
N GLY A 74 -20.28 9.73 3.97
CA GLY A 74 -20.67 9.29 5.30
C GLY A 74 -22.13 9.61 5.63
N LYS A 75 -22.36 9.94 6.90
CA LYS A 75 -23.71 10.19 7.46
C LYS A 75 -24.47 11.25 6.66
N LYS A 76 -25.72 10.92 6.28
CA LYS A 76 -26.63 11.80 5.52
C LYS A 76 -26.07 12.23 4.16
N GLY A 77 -25.21 11.43 3.54
CA GLY A 77 -24.63 11.72 2.22
C GLY A 77 -23.62 12.87 2.24
N LYS A 78 -23.20 13.34 3.42
CA LYS A 78 -22.11 14.31 3.56
C LYS A 78 -20.77 13.61 3.33
N GLU A 79 -19.79 14.36 2.89
CA GLU A 79 -18.42 13.86 2.80
C GLU A 79 -17.92 13.38 4.18
N LEU A 80 -17.29 12.20 4.17
CA LEU A 80 -16.74 11.55 5.35
C LEU A 80 -15.35 12.12 5.70
N CYS A 81 -14.46 12.12 4.72
CA CYS A 81 -13.09 12.65 4.76
C CYS A 81 -12.63 12.97 3.33
N ASP A 82 -11.46 13.59 3.18
CA ASP A 82 -10.94 13.98 1.87
C ASP A 82 -10.45 12.75 1.06
N CYS A 83 -9.83 11.78 1.74
CA CYS A 83 -9.48 10.49 1.15
C CYS A 83 -9.55 9.38 2.20
N LEU A 84 -10.06 8.21 1.81
CA LEU A 84 -10.10 7.00 2.62
C LEU A 84 -9.36 5.89 1.87
N ILE A 85 -8.45 5.19 2.55
CA ILE A 85 -7.81 3.99 2.00
C ILE A 85 -8.29 2.79 2.81
N VAL A 86 -8.76 1.74 2.12
CA VAL A 86 -9.21 0.49 2.75
C VAL A 86 -8.52 -0.69 2.06
N CYS A 87 -7.62 -1.36 2.77
CA CYS A 87 -6.91 -2.55 2.26
C CYS A 87 -6.70 -3.55 3.39
N GLY A 88 -7.35 -4.72 3.29
CA GLY A 88 -7.38 -5.71 4.37
C GLY A 88 -7.94 -5.08 5.66
N PRO A 89 -7.27 -5.26 6.82
CA PRO A 89 -7.71 -4.67 8.08
C PRO A 89 -7.43 -3.17 8.19
N HIS A 90 -6.57 -2.62 7.32
CA HIS A 90 -6.08 -1.25 7.47
C HIS A 90 -7.03 -0.25 6.85
N ILE A 91 -7.43 0.73 7.66
CA ILE A 91 -8.23 1.88 7.25
C ILE A 91 -7.43 3.16 7.51
N VAL A 92 -6.99 3.83 6.44
CA VAL A 92 -6.32 5.12 6.54
C VAL A 92 -7.31 6.25 6.28
N ILE A 93 -7.47 7.15 7.24
CA ILE A 93 -8.36 8.31 7.14
C ILE A 93 -7.50 9.54 6.93
N ILE A 94 -7.65 10.17 5.77
CA ILE A 94 -6.88 11.35 5.38
C ILE A 94 -7.80 12.57 5.32
N SER A 95 -7.40 13.63 6.01
CA SER A 95 -8.02 14.96 5.93
C SER A 95 -6.99 15.97 5.44
N VAL A 96 -7.37 16.78 4.45
CA VAL A 96 -6.54 17.80 3.80
C VAL A 96 -7.02 19.18 4.22
N LYS A 97 -6.07 20.03 4.61
CA LYS A 97 -6.31 21.45 4.90
C LYS A 97 -5.22 22.27 4.25
N GLU A 98 -5.63 23.18 3.38
CA GLU A 98 -4.73 24.21 2.85
C GLU A 98 -5.05 25.54 3.53
N CYS A 99 -4.09 26.05 4.28
CA CYS A 99 -4.19 27.32 5.01
C CYS A 99 -2.87 28.07 4.85
N ASP A 100 -2.86 29.20 4.15
CA ASP A 100 -1.66 30.03 4.10
C ASP A 100 -1.34 30.58 5.49
N TYR A 101 -0.14 30.25 5.99
CA TYR A 101 0.40 30.91 7.17
C TYR A 101 0.59 32.40 6.90
N LYS A 102 0.00 33.22 7.76
CA LYS A 102 0.19 34.67 7.76
C LYS A 102 1.02 35.01 8.98
N ASP A 103 2.27 35.36 8.76
CA ASP A 103 3.16 35.79 9.84
C ASP A 103 2.65 37.11 10.43
N THR A 104 2.20 37.06 11.67
CA THR A 104 1.75 38.21 12.44
C THR A 104 2.83 38.76 13.37
N GLY A 105 4.03 38.15 13.38
CA GLY A 105 5.15 38.52 14.24
C GLY A 105 4.95 38.16 15.72
N ASP A 106 3.90 37.41 16.06
CA ASP A 106 3.55 37.01 17.42
C ASP A 106 3.06 35.55 17.49
N LYS A 107 2.94 35.04 18.71
CA LYS A 107 2.50 33.65 18.98
C LYS A 107 1.11 33.36 18.39
N THR A 108 0.27 34.39 18.33
CA THR A 108 -1.12 34.30 17.84
C THR A 108 -1.21 33.84 16.38
N GLY A 109 -0.23 34.19 15.54
CA GLY A 109 -0.22 33.83 14.12
C GLY A 109 -0.17 32.32 13.91
N TRP A 110 0.79 31.65 14.57
CA TRP A 110 0.94 30.21 14.43
C TRP A 110 -0.16 29.44 15.16
N GLU A 111 -0.65 29.92 16.31
CA GLU A 111 -1.80 29.30 17.00
C GLU A 111 -3.06 29.31 16.13
N ARG A 112 -3.30 30.41 15.40
CA ARG A 112 -4.41 30.51 14.44
C ARG A 112 -4.25 29.53 13.29
N TRP A 113 -3.02 29.38 12.80
CA TRP A 113 -2.72 28.43 11.73
C TRP A 113 -2.88 26.98 12.20
N GLU A 114 -2.32 26.61 13.35
CA GLU A 114 -2.46 25.28 13.97
C GLU A 114 -3.94 24.92 14.14
N LYS A 115 -4.72 25.83 14.70
CA LYS A 115 -6.16 25.64 14.86
C LYS A 115 -6.88 25.44 13.53
N ALA A 116 -6.48 26.17 12.49
CA ALA A 116 -7.13 26.11 11.18
C ALA A 116 -6.72 24.88 10.36
N ALA A 117 -5.43 24.51 10.39
CA ALA A 117 -4.83 23.51 9.53
C ALA A 117 -4.72 22.13 10.19
N ILE A 118 -4.51 22.06 11.50
CA ILE A 118 -4.27 20.82 12.24
C ILE A 118 -5.48 20.43 13.08
N GLU A 119 -5.91 21.27 14.04
CA GLU A 119 -6.99 20.88 14.98
C GLU A 119 -8.32 20.60 14.29
N LYS A 120 -8.67 21.41 13.27
CA LYS A 120 -9.86 21.17 12.44
C LYS A 120 -9.75 19.89 11.63
N SER A 121 -8.56 19.59 11.10
CA SER A 121 -8.30 18.37 10.33
C SER A 121 -8.44 17.14 11.22
N ALA A 122 -7.80 17.14 12.39
CA ALA A 122 -7.93 16.09 13.40
C ALA A 122 -9.39 15.89 13.84
N SER A 123 -10.14 16.97 14.05
CA SER A 123 -11.57 16.91 14.37
C SER A 123 -12.41 16.22 13.28
N GLN A 124 -12.10 16.45 12.01
CA GLN A 124 -12.75 15.76 10.89
C GLN A 124 -12.40 14.27 10.87
N ILE A 125 -11.13 13.92 11.07
CA ILE A 125 -10.65 12.54 11.12
C ILE A 125 -11.37 11.75 12.21
N TRP A 126 -11.43 12.27 13.44
CA TRP A 126 -12.15 11.60 14.53
C TRP A 126 -13.65 11.54 14.30
N GLY A 127 -14.22 12.54 13.61
CA GLY A 127 -15.61 12.51 13.18
C GLY A 127 -15.89 11.36 12.20
N ALA A 128 -14.98 11.14 11.26
CA ALA A 128 -15.05 10.06 10.28
C ALA A 128 -14.89 8.70 10.95
N GLU A 129 -13.88 8.54 11.79
CA GLU A 129 -13.62 7.31 12.53
C GLU A 129 -14.80 6.86 13.38
N ARG A 130 -15.36 7.75 14.22
CA ARG A 130 -16.55 7.45 15.02
C ARG A 130 -17.74 6.97 14.19
N TRP A 131 -17.85 7.45 12.94
CA TRP A 131 -18.87 6.95 12.03
C TRP A 131 -18.50 5.58 11.47
N LEU A 132 -17.23 5.41 11.06
CA LEU A 132 -16.68 4.17 10.56
C LEU A 132 -16.83 3.04 11.59
N ASP A 133 -16.62 3.28 12.89
CA ASP A 133 -16.77 2.28 13.97
C ASP A 133 -18.08 1.48 13.94
N THR A 134 -19.13 2.04 13.34
CA THR A 134 -20.45 1.40 13.23
C THR A 134 -20.87 1.10 11.79
N ALA A 135 -20.17 1.66 10.80
CA ALA A 135 -20.51 1.49 9.40
C ALA A 135 -20.06 0.10 8.90
N ILE A 136 -20.90 -0.56 8.11
CA ILE A 136 -20.56 -1.80 7.38
C ILE A 136 -20.04 -1.49 5.97
N GLN A 137 -20.49 -0.39 5.38
CA GLN A 137 -20.19 0.00 4.01
C GLN A 137 -20.06 1.50 3.87
N VAL A 138 -19.35 1.94 2.84
CA VAL A 138 -19.13 3.35 2.48
C VAL A 138 -19.49 3.54 1.01
N GLU A 139 -20.22 4.60 0.69
CA GLU A 139 -20.51 4.94 -0.70
C GLU A 139 -19.44 5.89 -1.23
N ARG A 140 -18.82 5.54 -2.35
CA ARG A 140 -17.89 6.41 -3.08
C ARG A 140 -18.64 7.52 -3.81
N LYS A 141 -17.94 8.59 -4.17
CA LYS A 141 -18.53 9.70 -4.94
C LYS A 141 -19.08 9.27 -6.31
N ASP A 142 -18.46 8.26 -6.92
CA ASP A 142 -18.89 7.64 -8.17
C ASP A 142 -20.08 6.66 -8.02
N GLY A 143 -20.63 6.52 -6.81
CA GLY A 143 -21.78 5.68 -6.50
C GLY A 143 -21.44 4.23 -6.20
N ARG A 144 -20.18 3.81 -6.31
CA ARG A 144 -19.75 2.46 -5.94
C ARG A 144 -19.84 2.26 -4.42
N ILE A 145 -20.31 1.10 -4.00
CA ILE A 145 -20.35 0.72 -2.59
C ILE A 145 -19.09 -0.07 -2.24
N LEU A 146 -18.40 0.38 -1.20
CA LEU A 146 -17.26 -0.29 -0.59
C LEU A 146 -17.74 -1.01 0.68
N ASN A 147 -17.54 -2.31 0.75
CA ASN A 147 -17.68 -3.04 2.01
C ASN A 147 -16.45 -2.78 2.87
N LEU A 148 -16.67 -2.44 4.14
CA LEU A 148 -15.59 -2.27 5.11
C LEU A 148 -15.22 -3.64 5.72
N PRO A 149 -13.98 -3.83 6.17
CA PRO A 149 -13.60 -5.02 6.94
C PRO A 149 -14.47 -5.16 8.20
N PRO A 150 -14.56 -6.36 8.80
CA PRO A 150 -15.24 -6.58 10.08
C PRO A 150 -14.79 -5.58 11.15
N ILE A 151 -15.72 -5.12 12.00
CA ILE A 151 -15.46 -4.03 12.96
C ILE A 151 -14.30 -4.37 13.90
N ASP A 152 -14.23 -5.62 14.35
CA ASP A 152 -13.22 -6.15 15.27
C ASP A 152 -11.84 -6.37 14.64
N GLU A 153 -11.74 -6.34 13.31
CA GLU A 153 -10.48 -6.48 12.57
C GLU A 153 -9.87 -5.14 12.17
N ARG A 154 -10.60 -4.03 12.33
CA ARG A 154 -10.19 -2.71 11.83
C ARG A 154 -8.99 -2.13 12.56
N GLN A 155 -8.05 -1.62 11.79
CA GLN A 155 -6.90 -0.86 12.27
C GLN A 155 -6.92 0.53 11.64
N TYR A 156 -7.21 1.54 12.46
CA TYR A 156 -7.33 2.93 12.01
C TYR A 156 -6.00 3.68 12.05
N HIS A 157 -5.67 4.31 10.92
CA HIS A 157 -4.48 5.13 10.72
C HIS A 157 -4.91 6.55 10.35
N ARG A 158 -4.43 7.57 11.09
CA ARG A 158 -4.97 8.94 11.02
C ARG A 158 -3.94 9.89 10.45
N ILE A 159 -4.23 10.48 9.29
CA ILE A 159 -3.32 11.38 8.59
C ILE A 159 -3.99 12.74 8.36
N SER A 160 -3.35 13.81 8.87
CA SER A 160 -3.67 15.18 8.50
C SER A 160 -2.64 15.68 7.49
N VAL A 161 -3.09 16.11 6.32
CA VAL A 161 -2.24 16.84 5.36
C VAL A 161 -2.52 18.34 5.51
N SER A 162 -1.62 19.06 6.16
CA SER A 162 -1.76 20.45 6.58
C SER A 162 -0.79 21.35 5.79
N LEU A 163 -1.27 21.91 4.68
CA LEU A 163 -0.46 22.66 3.72
C LEU A 163 -0.49 24.17 3.98
N GLY A 164 0.57 24.85 3.55
CA GLY A 164 0.68 26.31 3.53
C GLY A 164 1.47 26.90 4.70
N GLY A 165 2.12 26.04 5.50
CA GLY A 165 3.03 26.43 6.58
C GLY A 165 4.40 26.89 6.07
N LYS A 166 4.85 26.39 4.91
CA LYS A 166 6.10 26.73 4.22
C LYS A 166 7.35 26.52 5.08
N GLY A 167 7.32 25.54 5.99
CA GLY A 167 8.38 25.29 6.96
C GLY A 167 8.57 26.39 8.01
N HIS A 168 7.68 27.38 8.10
CA HIS A 168 7.80 28.51 9.03
C HIS A 168 7.03 28.31 10.34
N VAL A 169 6.29 27.21 10.48
CA VAL A 169 5.46 26.92 11.65
C VAL A 169 5.81 25.54 12.21
N PRO A 170 5.99 25.40 13.53
CA PRO A 170 6.13 24.10 14.15
C PRO A 170 4.89 23.25 13.89
N ILE A 171 5.09 22.01 13.47
CA ILE A 171 4.00 21.06 13.26
C ILE A 171 3.72 20.35 14.57
N LYS A 172 2.51 20.54 15.11
CA LYS A 172 2.05 19.73 16.22
C LYS A 172 1.66 18.34 15.72
N TRP A 173 2.13 17.33 16.43
CA TRP A 173 2.02 15.94 16.03
C TRP A 173 1.85 15.06 17.27
N GLY A 174 1.19 13.90 17.12
CA GLY A 174 0.97 12.95 18.21
C GLY A 174 -0.48 12.81 18.63
N ASP A 175 -0.73 12.47 19.91
CA ASP A 175 -2.09 12.40 20.44
C ASP A 175 -2.66 13.81 20.62
N LEU A 176 -3.65 14.15 19.80
CA LEU A 176 -4.34 15.44 19.85
C LEU A 176 -5.64 15.39 20.69
N GLY A 177 -5.81 14.35 21.49
CA GLY A 177 -6.87 14.20 22.49
C GLY A 177 -7.88 13.09 22.22
N ASN A 178 -7.86 12.48 21.04
CA ASN A 178 -8.70 11.32 20.69
C ASN A 178 -7.91 10.30 19.85
N GLY A 179 -6.63 10.11 20.20
CA GLY A 179 -5.74 9.22 19.49
C GLY A 179 -4.75 9.97 18.60
N PHE A 180 -3.75 9.21 18.17
CA PHE A 180 -2.59 9.71 17.46
C PHE A 180 -2.93 10.18 16.05
N VAL A 181 -2.53 11.39 15.67
CA VAL A 181 -2.68 11.93 14.32
C VAL A 181 -1.31 12.27 13.75
N HIS A 182 -0.97 11.64 12.63
CA HIS A 182 0.23 11.96 11.87
C HIS A 182 -0.03 13.19 11.02
N VAL A 183 0.82 14.20 11.11
CA VAL A 183 0.62 15.48 10.42
C VAL A 183 1.71 15.66 9.39
N CYS A 184 1.31 15.67 8.12
CA CYS A 184 2.19 15.92 6.99
C CYS A 184 1.95 17.34 6.46
N ASP A 185 3.01 18.10 6.27
CA ASP A 185 3.01 19.34 5.48
C ASP A 185 3.35 19.07 4.00
N GLU A 186 3.57 20.13 3.22
CA GLU A 186 3.93 20.05 1.81
C GLU A 186 5.26 19.34 1.51
N VAL A 187 6.18 19.22 2.46
CA VAL A 187 7.46 18.52 2.28
C VAL A 187 7.26 17.04 2.63
N SER A 188 6.86 16.78 3.86
CA SER A 188 6.68 15.43 4.40
C SER A 188 5.66 14.60 3.64
N VAL A 189 4.57 15.19 3.12
CA VAL A 189 3.57 14.42 2.35
C VAL A 189 4.17 13.77 1.11
N GLY A 190 5.11 14.43 0.43
CA GLY A 190 5.80 13.85 -0.73
C GLY A 190 6.74 12.72 -0.32
N VAL A 191 7.48 12.92 0.78
CA VAL A 191 8.45 11.95 1.30
C VAL A 191 7.76 10.70 1.81
N VAL A 192 6.79 10.83 2.71
CA VAL A 192 6.15 9.69 3.38
C VAL A 192 5.40 8.83 2.35
N PHE A 193 4.65 9.44 1.43
CA PHE A 193 3.90 8.69 0.41
C PHE A 193 4.80 8.13 -0.70
N GLY A 194 5.95 8.76 -0.96
CA GLY A 194 6.90 8.33 -1.99
C GLY A 194 7.89 7.26 -1.53
N ALA A 195 8.37 7.34 -0.29
CA ALA A 195 9.34 6.40 0.26
C ALA A 195 8.68 5.14 0.86
N LEU A 196 7.42 5.25 1.28
CA LEU A 196 6.62 4.17 1.87
C LEU A 196 5.42 3.90 0.96
N ASP A 197 5.70 3.63 -0.31
CA ASP A 197 4.73 3.59 -1.40
C ASP A 197 4.05 2.20 -1.57
N THR A 198 3.85 1.49 -0.46
CA THR A 198 2.91 0.37 -0.34
C THR A 198 2.13 0.53 0.95
N ILE A 199 0.90 0.00 0.99
CA ILE A 199 0.05 0.15 2.19
C ILE A 199 0.73 -0.39 3.44
N THR A 200 1.42 -1.53 3.33
CA THR A 200 2.09 -2.20 4.44
C THR A 200 3.29 -1.39 4.95
N ASP A 201 4.15 -0.93 4.04
CA ASP A 201 5.30 -0.09 4.41
C ASP A 201 4.85 1.19 5.12
N PHE A 202 3.74 1.78 4.65
CA PHE A 202 3.17 2.99 5.22
C PHE A 202 2.58 2.76 6.60
N VAL A 203 1.65 1.81 6.77
CA VAL A 203 0.98 1.59 8.06
C VAL A 203 1.92 1.03 9.13
N GLU A 204 2.95 0.27 8.74
CA GLU A 204 3.98 -0.20 9.67
C GLU A 204 4.85 0.94 10.19
N PHE A 205 5.20 1.90 9.32
CA PHE A 205 5.88 3.12 9.76
C PHE A 205 5.02 3.88 10.76
N LEU A 206 3.74 4.15 10.44
CA LEU A 206 2.83 4.87 11.34
C LEU A 206 2.71 4.16 12.70
N THR A 207 2.52 2.84 12.68
CA THR A 207 2.40 2.02 13.88
C THR A 207 3.69 2.02 14.70
N ALA A 208 4.84 1.87 14.04
CA ALA A 208 6.14 1.91 14.71
C ALA A 208 6.36 3.28 15.38
N THR A 209 5.92 4.35 14.73
CA THR A 209 6.03 5.69 15.29
C THR A 209 5.10 5.89 16.49
N GLU A 210 3.85 5.42 16.42
CA GLU A 210 2.91 5.45 17.55
C GLU A 210 3.44 4.66 18.75
N ASN A 211 4.02 3.48 18.49
CA ASN A 211 4.64 2.64 19.52
C ASN A 211 5.86 3.32 20.16
N MET A 212 6.70 3.98 19.36
CA MET A 212 7.84 4.74 19.85
C MET A 212 7.39 5.84 20.83
N VAL A 213 6.42 6.67 20.46
CA VAL A 213 5.93 7.75 21.31
C VAL A 213 5.21 7.23 22.55
N SER A 214 4.36 6.20 22.39
CA SER A 214 3.64 5.59 23.53
C SER A 214 4.56 4.87 24.51
N SER A 215 5.76 4.44 24.07
CA SER A 215 6.80 3.89 24.97
C SER A 215 7.46 4.95 25.87
N GLY A 216 7.15 6.23 25.68
CA GLY A 216 7.65 7.34 26.51
C GLY A 216 8.69 8.23 25.85
N ILE A 217 9.11 7.90 24.62
CA ILE A 217 10.11 8.68 23.87
C ILE A 217 9.50 10.02 23.46
N GLN A 218 10.08 11.11 23.95
CA GLN A 218 9.70 12.46 23.57
C GLN A 218 10.36 12.84 22.24
N MET A 219 9.61 13.50 21.37
CA MET A 219 10.10 13.94 20.05
C MET A 219 10.17 15.45 19.97
N LEU A 220 11.29 15.95 19.44
CA LEU A 220 11.46 17.37 19.12
C LEU A 220 12.01 17.53 17.71
N PHE A 221 11.25 18.19 16.84
CA PHE A 221 11.71 18.59 15.51
C PHE A 221 12.39 19.95 15.60
N SER A 222 13.70 19.98 15.34
CA SER A 222 14.54 21.17 15.28
C SER A 222 14.61 21.68 13.83
N GLY A 223 13.44 22.02 13.28
CA GLY A 223 13.23 22.22 11.84
C GLY A 223 12.74 20.93 11.16
N GLY A 224 12.23 21.06 9.94
CA GLY A 224 11.69 19.93 9.17
C GLY A 224 10.43 19.32 9.81
N GLY A 225 10.15 18.07 9.45
CA GLY A 225 9.01 17.32 9.93
C GLY A 225 9.24 15.81 9.93
N ILE A 226 8.16 15.05 9.71
CA ILE A 226 8.19 13.58 9.76
C ILE A 226 9.01 12.93 8.63
N GLU A 227 9.47 13.69 7.63
CA GLU A 227 10.40 13.23 6.60
C GLU A 227 11.72 12.71 7.18
N ASP A 228 12.26 13.37 8.21
CA ASP A 228 13.48 12.92 8.87
C ASP A 228 13.25 11.65 9.69
N LEU A 229 12.02 11.49 10.20
CA LEU A 229 11.61 10.26 10.85
C LEU A 229 11.51 9.09 9.87
N VAL A 230 11.09 9.33 8.61
CA VAL A 230 11.14 8.33 7.53
C VAL A 230 12.58 7.93 7.24
N ALA A 231 13.49 8.90 7.14
CA ALA A 231 14.92 8.61 6.93
C ALA A 231 15.47 7.72 8.04
N LEU A 232 15.23 8.09 9.30
CA LEU A 232 15.64 7.34 10.47
C LEU A 232 15.08 5.91 10.46
N TYR A 233 13.78 5.77 10.21
CA TYR A 233 13.12 4.47 10.12
C TYR A 233 13.78 3.57 9.07
N LEU A 234 14.02 4.08 7.86
CA LEU A 234 14.62 3.31 6.77
C LEU A 234 16.09 2.97 7.03
N MET A 235 16.86 3.89 7.61
CA MET A 235 18.27 3.67 7.98
C MET A 235 18.43 2.59 9.05
N HIS A 236 17.42 2.39 9.90
CA HIS A 236 17.42 1.41 10.99
C HIS A 236 16.59 0.16 10.68
N ASN A 237 16.61 -0.30 9.42
CA ASN A 237 15.91 -1.50 8.97
C ASN A 237 14.42 -1.49 9.33
N ARG A 238 13.75 -0.35 9.12
CA ARG A 238 12.31 -0.18 9.36
C ARG A 238 11.96 -0.38 10.84
N SER A 239 12.75 0.22 11.71
CA SER A 239 12.53 0.21 13.16
C SER A 239 12.99 1.52 13.80
N PHE A 240 12.39 1.86 14.93
CA PHE A 240 12.87 2.93 15.82
C PHE A 240 13.65 2.38 17.03
N THR A 241 14.16 1.16 16.94
CA THR A 241 15.06 0.61 17.97
C THR A 241 16.42 1.32 17.90
N ILE A 242 16.47 2.50 18.50
CA ILE A 242 17.67 3.30 18.65
C ILE A 242 18.12 3.10 20.08
N THR A 243 19.16 2.28 20.27
CA THR A 243 19.70 2.01 21.60
C THR A 243 21.12 2.49 21.72
N ASP A 244 21.51 2.91 22.91
CA ASP A 244 22.90 3.15 23.26
C ASP A 244 23.68 1.83 23.44
N GLU A 245 24.97 1.95 23.84
CA GLU A 245 25.83 0.79 24.12
C GLU A 245 25.31 -0.10 25.26
N ALA A 246 24.40 0.41 26.10
CA ALA A 246 23.75 -0.30 27.20
C ALA A 246 22.38 -0.89 26.82
N ASN A 247 22.00 -0.87 25.54
CA ASN A 247 20.69 -1.27 25.03
C ASN A 247 19.51 -0.46 25.60
N GLN A 248 19.75 0.78 26.03
CA GLN A 248 18.70 1.66 26.56
C GLN A 248 18.15 2.56 25.44
N GLN A 249 16.83 2.72 25.42
CA GLN A 249 16.14 3.67 24.54
C GLN A 249 16.32 5.10 25.05
N PRO A 250 16.41 6.10 24.17
CA PRO A 250 16.51 7.50 24.58
C PRO A 250 15.17 8.02 25.14
N ASP A 251 15.22 8.88 26.16
CA ASP A 251 14.02 9.58 26.65
C ASP A 251 13.56 10.71 25.71
N LEU A 252 14.50 11.30 24.97
CA LEU A 252 14.28 12.42 24.04
C LEU A 252 15.04 12.18 22.74
N LEU A 253 14.33 12.25 21.62
CA LEU A 253 14.89 12.22 20.28
C LEU A 253 14.68 13.58 19.61
N ILE A 254 15.79 14.21 19.23
CA ILE A 254 15.82 15.50 18.53
C ILE A 254 16.18 15.23 17.08
N LEU A 255 15.27 15.56 16.16
CA LEU A 255 15.49 15.43 14.72
C LEU A 255 15.77 16.81 14.13
N ALA A 256 16.88 16.93 13.42
CA ALA A 256 17.23 18.13 12.66
C ALA A 256 16.79 17.96 11.20
N ASP A 257 16.55 19.08 10.52
CA ASP A 257 16.11 19.20 9.12
C ASP A 257 17.22 18.84 8.10
N ASP A 258 17.85 17.68 8.29
CA ASP A 258 19.01 17.22 7.53
C ASP A 258 19.04 15.71 7.23
N LEU A 259 18.37 14.86 8.02
CA LEU A 259 18.44 13.41 7.88
C LEU A 259 17.89 12.94 6.53
N TRP A 260 16.68 13.34 6.16
CA TRP A 260 16.10 12.96 4.87
C TRP A 260 16.89 13.54 3.70
N LYS A 261 17.31 14.81 3.80
CA LYS A 261 18.08 15.49 2.75
C LYS A 261 19.42 14.78 2.50
N GLY A 262 20.09 14.33 3.56
CA GLY A 262 21.32 13.56 3.47
C GLY A 262 21.08 12.15 2.95
N PHE A 263 20.12 11.44 3.53
CA PHE A 263 19.80 10.05 3.19
C PHE A 263 19.34 9.91 1.74
N TYR A 264 18.46 10.79 1.26
CA TYR A 264 17.96 10.76 -0.12
C TYR A 264 19.08 10.85 -1.17
N LYS A 265 20.16 11.57 -0.87
CA LYS A 265 21.32 11.72 -1.78
C LYS A 265 22.33 10.57 -1.65
N SER A 266 22.21 9.74 -0.63
CA SER A 266 23.20 8.74 -0.25
C SER A 266 23.27 7.58 -1.26
N PRO A 267 24.43 6.91 -1.39
CA PRO A 267 24.55 5.69 -2.18
C PRO A 267 23.60 4.57 -1.70
N GLU A 268 23.37 4.48 -0.40
CA GLU A 268 22.51 3.48 0.23
C GLU A 268 21.06 3.62 -0.22
N TYR A 269 20.51 4.84 -0.18
CA TYR A 269 19.14 5.07 -0.66
C TYR A 269 19.00 4.80 -2.17
N LYS A 270 20.00 5.19 -2.97
CA LYS A 270 20.02 4.88 -4.41
C LYS A 270 20.04 3.38 -4.68
N ALA A 271 20.79 2.61 -3.89
CA ALA A 271 20.81 1.16 -3.98
C ALA A 271 19.44 0.55 -3.64
N ILE A 272 18.79 1.02 -2.56
CA ILE A 272 17.42 0.61 -2.21
C ILE A 272 16.45 0.87 -3.37
N GLN A 273 16.53 2.05 -3.99
CA GLN A 273 15.68 2.39 -5.13
C GLN A 273 15.95 1.50 -6.34
N GLU A 274 17.22 1.16 -6.62
CA GLU A 274 17.59 0.23 -7.69
C GLU A 274 17.00 -1.17 -7.46
N ASP A 275 17.17 -1.71 -6.26
CA ASP A 275 16.66 -3.03 -5.87
C ASP A 275 15.13 -3.09 -5.97
N PHE A 276 14.43 -1.98 -5.75
CA PHE A 276 12.98 -1.92 -5.82
C PHE A 276 12.42 -1.69 -7.23
N LYS A 277 13.23 -1.41 -8.25
CA LYS A 277 12.73 -1.16 -9.62
C LYS A 277 11.88 -2.31 -10.17
N GLY A 278 12.27 -3.56 -9.90
CA GLY A 278 11.54 -4.75 -10.32
C GLY A 278 10.13 -4.85 -9.72
N SER A 279 9.93 -4.32 -8.50
CA SER A 279 8.69 -4.44 -7.74
C SER A 279 7.47 -3.82 -8.43
N TYR A 280 7.64 -2.76 -9.23
CA TYR A 280 6.52 -2.11 -9.92
C TYR A 280 5.87 -3.01 -10.97
N LEU A 281 6.51 -4.10 -11.38
CA LEU A 281 5.84 -5.14 -12.17
C LEU A 281 4.70 -5.78 -11.38
N TRP A 282 4.89 -6.02 -10.08
CA TRP A 282 3.87 -6.55 -9.20
C TRP A 282 2.67 -5.59 -9.10
N ASP A 283 2.92 -4.29 -8.97
CA ASP A 283 1.87 -3.27 -8.93
C ASP A 283 1.04 -3.28 -10.22
N ARG A 284 1.72 -3.36 -11.38
CA ARG A 284 1.05 -3.47 -12.68
C ARG A 284 0.25 -4.77 -12.81
N LEU A 285 0.73 -5.86 -12.21
CA LEU A 285 -0.02 -7.13 -12.18
C LEU A 285 -1.31 -6.98 -11.36
N ILE A 286 -1.25 -6.32 -10.21
CA ILE A 286 -2.45 -6.01 -9.40
C ILE A 286 -3.42 -5.11 -10.19
N ASP A 287 -2.92 -4.05 -10.83
CA ASP A 287 -3.73 -3.15 -11.64
C ASP A 287 -4.39 -3.88 -12.82
N HIS A 288 -3.68 -4.81 -13.47
CA HIS A 288 -4.23 -5.61 -14.56
C HIS A 288 -5.42 -6.47 -14.10
N TYR A 289 -5.27 -7.23 -13.00
CA TYR A 289 -6.37 -8.02 -12.44
C TYR A 289 -7.50 -7.14 -11.91
N THR A 290 -7.17 -5.96 -11.41
CA THR A 290 -8.15 -4.97 -10.96
C THR A 290 -9.01 -4.50 -12.13
N ASP A 291 -8.40 -4.14 -13.26
CA ASP A 291 -9.13 -3.66 -14.43
C ASP A 291 -10.01 -4.77 -15.03
N ASP A 292 -9.53 -6.01 -15.08
CA ASP A 292 -10.35 -7.17 -15.48
C ASP A 292 -11.55 -7.36 -14.54
N LEU A 293 -11.32 -7.27 -13.22
CA LEU A 293 -12.38 -7.35 -12.21
C LEU A 293 -13.40 -6.20 -12.35
N LEU A 294 -12.96 -5.02 -12.77
CA LEU A 294 -13.80 -3.84 -12.97
C LEU A 294 -14.52 -3.78 -14.32
N THR A 295 -14.07 -4.53 -15.35
CA THR A 295 -14.57 -4.41 -16.73
C THR A 295 -15.39 -5.62 -17.21
N ASP A 296 -15.18 -6.84 -16.69
CA ASP A 296 -15.69 -8.06 -17.35
C ASP A 296 -16.46 -9.02 -16.42
N GLY A 297 -17.62 -8.62 -15.90
CA GLY A 297 -18.63 -9.57 -15.38
C GLY A 297 -18.23 -10.43 -14.17
N MET A 298 -17.06 -10.20 -13.56
CA MET A 298 -16.64 -10.81 -12.27
C MET A 298 -17.35 -10.22 -11.04
N PHE A 299 -18.40 -9.44 -11.27
CA PHE A 299 -19.38 -9.05 -10.25
C PHE A 299 -20.58 -9.98 -10.35
N ASP A 300 -20.73 -10.88 -9.37
CA ASP A 300 -22.08 -11.18 -8.91
C ASP A 300 -22.55 -9.97 -8.10
N MET A 301 -23.15 -9.00 -8.80
CA MET A 301 -23.71 -7.79 -8.19
C MET A 301 -24.91 -8.12 -7.26
N HIS A 302 -25.29 -9.39 -7.12
CA HIS A 302 -26.30 -9.89 -6.20
C HIS A 302 -25.74 -10.52 -4.93
N SER A 303 -24.49 -10.98 -4.91
CA SER A 303 -23.86 -11.41 -3.66
C SER A 303 -23.27 -10.18 -2.98
N LYS A 304 -23.75 -9.84 -1.79
CA LYS A 304 -23.20 -8.76 -0.96
C LYS A 304 -21.86 -9.18 -0.33
N GLU A 305 -21.11 -10.07 -0.97
CA GLU A 305 -19.97 -10.81 -0.42
C GLU A 305 -18.69 -10.44 -1.18
N VAL A 306 -17.59 -10.33 -0.44
CA VAL A 306 -16.24 -10.14 -1.01
C VAL A 306 -15.88 -11.41 -1.78
N THR A 307 -15.50 -11.29 -3.05
CA THR A 307 -15.10 -12.47 -3.85
C THR A 307 -13.70 -12.93 -3.49
N ASP A 308 -13.41 -14.23 -3.64
CA ASP A 308 -12.07 -14.80 -3.48
C ASP A 308 -11.00 -14.05 -4.30
N ASN A 309 -11.39 -13.53 -5.48
CA ASN A 309 -10.50 -12.75 -6.33
C ASN A 309 -10.14 -11.38 -5.71
N GLN A 310 -11.09 -10.70 -5.04
CA GLN A 310 -10.79 -9.47 -4.31
C GLN A 310 -9.86 -9.74 -3.13
N LEU A 311 -10.07 -10.84 -2.38
CA LEU A 311 -9.21 -11.24 -1.27
C LEU A 311 -7.78 -11.57 -1.74
N ALA A 312 -7.64 -12.23 -2.90
CA ALA A 312 -6.33 -12.44 -3.51
C ALA A 312 -5.60 -11.12 -3.82
N LEU A 313 -6.31 -10.13 -4.38
CA LEU A 313 -5.72 -8.82 -4.68
C LEU A 313 -5.34 -8.05 -3.42
N VAL A 314 -6.12 -8.18 -2.34
CA VAL A 314 -5.76 -7.63 -1.03
C VAL A 314 -4.46 -8.25 -0.54
N GLU A 315 -4.31 -9.57 -0.57
CA GLU A 315 -3.06 -10.25 -0.17
C GLU A 315 -1.85 -9.84 -1.03
N MET A 316 -2.06 -9.64 -2.33
CA MET A 316 -1.03 -9.11 -3.23
C MET A 316 -0.62 -7.69 -2.86
N ALA A 317 -1.60 -6.84 -2.47
CA ALA A 317 -1.37 -5.46 -2.08
C ALA A 317 -0.75 -5.34 -0.67
N LEU A 318 -1.01 -6.29 0.23
CA LEU A 318 -0.41 -6.32 1.57
C LEU A 318 1.07 -6.73 1.56
N GLN A 319 1.65 -7.05 0.40
CA GLN A 319 3.09 -7.30 0.31
C GLN A 319 3.87 -5.96 0.36
N PRO A 320 4.84 -5.79 1.28
CA PRO A 320 5.74 -4.64 1.30
C PRO A 320 6.59 -4.54 0.03
N ARG A 321 7.10 -3.34 -0.28
CA ARG A 321 7.85 -3.04 -1.50
C ARG A 321 9.00 -4.01 -1.77
N GLY A 322 9.77 -4.35 -0.72
CA GLY A 322 10.86 -5.33 -0.81
C GLY A 322 10.38 -6.75 -1.16
N TYR A 323 9.26 -7.20 -0.59
CA TYR A 323 8.66 -8.49 -0.95
C TYR A 323 8.08 -8.46 -2.36
N ARG A 324 7.49 -7.35 -2.80
CA ARG A 324 7.04 -7.18 -4.19
C ARG A 324 8.20 -7.29 -5.18
N ALA A 325 9.38 -6.75 -4.85
CA ALA A 325 10.59 -6.90 -5.69
C ALA A 325 10.98 -8.37 -5.84
N VAL A 326 11.11 -9.09 -4.73
CA VAL A 326 11.45 -10.52 -4.72
C VAL A 326 10.40 -11.36 -5.47
N LEU A 327 9.12 -11.11 -5.23
CA LEU A 327 8.03 -11.81 -5.92
C LEU A 327 8.05 -11.55 -7.42
N ALA A 328 8.26 -10.31 -7.85
CA ALA A 328 8.36 -9.94 -9.25
C ALA A 328 9.55 -10.64 -9.93
N ASP A 329 10.74 -10.62 -9.32
CA ASP A 329 11.93 -11.27 -9.87
C ASP A 329 11.74 -12.77 -10.03
N ILE A 330 11.21 -13.43 -8.99
CA ILE A 330 10.93 -14.87 -9.01
C ILE A 330 9.88 -15.21 -10.08
N PHE A 331 8.86 -14.36 -10.24
CA PHE A 331 7.81 -14.53 -11.25
C PHE A 331 8.36 -14.37 -12.67
N ILE A 332 9.16 -13.34 -12.93
CA ILE A 332 9.83 -13.12 -14.22
C ILE A 332 10.74 -14.30 -14.54
N GLU A 333 11.59 -14.71 -13.59
CA GLU A 333 12.50 -15.83 -13.78
C GLU A 333 11.73 -17.12 -14.10
N PHE A 334 10.63 -17.36 -13.40
CA PHE A 334 9.75 -18.51 -13.63
C PHE A 334 9.15 -18.51 -15.05
N LEU A 335 8.74 -17.34 -15.57
CA LEU A 335 8.22 -17.20 -16.93
C LEU A 335 9.30 -17.33 -18.02
N GLN A 336 10.53 -16.89 -17.75
CA GLN A 336 11.59 -16.75 -18.77
C GLN A 336 12.53 -17.94 -18.88
N LYS A 337 12.59 -18.84 -17.89
CA LYS A 337 13.50 -20.00 -17.91
C LYS A 337 12.75 -21.33 -18.18
N PRO A 338 12.33 -21.59 -19.44
CA PRO A 338 11.62 -22.83 -19.79
C PRO A 338 12.47 -24.10 -19.56
N GLU A 339 13.80 -23.94 -19.50
CA GLU A 339 14.76 -25.00 -19.18
C GLU A 339 14.56 -25.62 -17.79
N LEU A 340 13.95 -24.88 -16.86
CA LEU A 340 13.65 -25.39 -15.51
C LEU A 340 12.62 -26.52 -15.54
N LYS A 341 11.86 -26.72 -16.63
CA LYS A 341 10.81 -27.74 -16.80
C LYS A 341 9.77 -27.79 -15.66
N LEU A 342 9.72 -26.78 -14.80
CA LEU A 342 8.80 -26.68 -13.67
C LEU A 342 7.47 -26.13 -14.18
N ALA A 343 6.38 -26.88 -13.96
CA ALA A 343 5.04 -26.40 -14.24
C ALA A 343 4.59 -25.32 -13.22
N SER A 344 5.11 -25.37 -11.99
CA SER A 344 4.75 -24.44 -10.93
C SER A 344 5.91 -24.08 -10.01
N ARG A 345 5.79 -22.95 -9.30
CA ARG A 345 6.72 -22.49 -8.28
C ARG A 345 5.97 -21.97 -7.07
N ALA A 346 6.43 -22.29 -5.86
CA ALA A 346 5.87 -21.77 -4.61
C ALA A 346 6.87 -20.82 -3.96
N VAL A 347 6.38 -19.73 -3.35
CA VAL A 347 7.18 -18.67 -2.73
C VAL A 347 6.55 -18.29 -1.40
N LYS A 348 7.33 -18.32 -0.31
CA LYS A 348 6.90 -17.73 0.96
C LYS A 348 6.96 -16.21 0.83
N ALA A 349 5.88 -15.53 1.19
CA ALA A 349 5.74 -14.09 1.07
C ALA A 349 5.78 -13.42 2.45
N TYR A 350 5.39 -12.15 2.51
CA TYR A 350 5.31 -11.42 3.76
C TYR A 350 4.22 -12.00 4.68
N GLY A 351 4.47 -11.96 5.98
CA GLY A 351 3.54 -12.44 6.99
C GLY A 351 3.28 -13.95 6.91
N ASN A 352 2.00 -14.32 6.88
CA ASN A 352 1.53 -15.72 6.82
C ASN A 352 1.04 -16.11 5.41
N THR A 353 1.52 -15.40 4.38
CA THR A 353 1.08 -15.56 3.00
C THR A 353 2.12 -16.29 2.16
N ALA A 354 1.68 -17.09 1.21
CA ALA A 354 2.51 -17.66 0.17
C ALA A 354 1.88 -17.49 -1.21
N PHE A 355 2.73 -17.45 -2.25
CA PHE A 355 2.29 -17.39 -3.63
C PHE A 355 2.62 -18.70 -4.36
N VAL A 356 1.72 -19.12 -5.24
CA VAL A 356 1.94 -20.25 -6.16
C VAL A 356 1.79 -19.75 -7.59
N PHE A 357 2.88 -19.82 -8.34
CA PHE A 357 2.88 -19.51 -9.77
C PHE A 357 2.71 -20.79 -10.58
N LEU A 358 1.84 -20.78 -11.59
CA LEU A 358 1.57 -21.91 -12.48
C LEU A 358 1.64 -21.46 -13.94
N ILE A 359 2.33 -22.22 -14.79
CA ILE A 359 2.30 -22.06 -16.24
C ILE A 359 1.52 -23.22 -16.85
N GLY A 360 0.35 -22.91 -17.42
CA GLY A 360 -0.54 -23.89 -18.08
C GLY A 360 -0.76 -23.61 -19.56
N ARG A 361 -1.52 -24.49 -20.23
CA ARG A 361 -1.99 -24.29 -21.61
C ARG A 361 -3.30 -23.49 -21.59
N SER A 362 -3.46 -22.57 -22.56
CA SER A 362 -4.64 -21.70 -22.70
C SER A 362 -5.95 -22.44 -23.00
N SER A 363 -5.87 -23.65 -23.58
CA SER A 363 -7.04 -24.37 -24.10
C SER A 363 -7.94 -24.99 -23.03
N ASP A 364 -7.52 -25.01 -21.76
CA ASP A 364 -8.26 -25.67 -20.67
C ASP A 364 -8.17 -24.86 -19.36
N ARG A 365 -8.88 -23.73 -19.34
CA ARG A 365 -8.91 -22.78 -18.21
C ARG A 365 -9.44 -23.42 -16.92
N GLU A 366 -10.51 -24.20 -17.02
CA GLU A 366 -11.14 -24.84 -15.85
C GLU A 366 -10.20 -25.87 -15.22
N HIS A 367 -9.52 -26.68 -16.03
CA HIS A 367 -8.50 -27.61 -15.52
C HIS A 367 -7.34 -26.87 -14.86
N ARG A 368 -6.86 -25.78 -15.46
CA ARG A 368 -5.74 -24.99 -14.91
C ARG A 368 -6.11 -24.34 -13.58
N ALA A 369 -7.31 -23.79 -13.44
CA ALA A 369 -7.78 -23.23 -12.18
C ALA A 369 -7.86 -24.29 -11.08
N ARG A 370 -8.37 -25.50 -11.40
CA ARG A 370 -8.40 -26.64 -10.46
C ARG A 370 -6.99 -27.11 -10.08
N GLU A 371 -6.09 -27.24 -11.05
CA GLU A 371 -4.69 -27.57 -10.79
C GLU A 371 -4.03 -26.54 -9.87
N LEU A 372 -4.24 -25.24 -10.15
CA LEU A 372 -3.74 -24.15 -9.33
C LEU A 372 -4.25 -24.26 -7.89
N ALA A 373 -5.55 -24.48 -7.70
CA ALA A 373 -6.15 -24.63 -6.37
C ALA A 373 -5.56 -25.82 -5.59
N LEU A 374 -5.41 -26.98 -6.22
CA LEU A 374 -4.79 -28.15 -5.60
C LEU A 374 -3.32 -27.89 -5.22
N ARG A 375 -2.57 -27.20 -6.08
CA ARG A 375 -1.18 -26.80 -5.77
C ARG A 375 -1.13 -25.80 -4.60
N CYS A 376 -2.07 -24.87 -4.52
CA CYS A 376 -2.20 -23.93 -3.39
C CYS A 376 -2.51 -24.66 -2.09
N LEU A 377 -3.42 -25.66 -2.10
CA LEU A 377 -3.72 -26.49 -0.92
C LEU A 377 -2.48 -27.26 -0.43
N VAL A 378 -1.69 -27.83 -1.35
CA VAL A 378 -0.44 -28.50 -0.98
C VAL A 378 0.53 -27.53 -0.33
N VAL A 379 0.70 -26.32 -0.88
CA VAL A 379 1.58 -25.30 -0.28
C VAL A 379 1.07 -24.88 1.10
N ARG A 380 -0.24 -24.66 1.25
CA ARG A 380 -0.86 -24.33 2.54
C ARG A 380 -0.56 -25.43 3.58
N GLY A 381 -0.68 -26.70 3.21
CA GLY A 381 -0.48 -27.83 4.13
C GLY A 381 0.98 -28.19 4.43
N ARG A 382 1.95 -27.59 3.72
CA ARG A 382 3.37 -27.97 3.84
C ARG A 382 4.29 -26.84 4.24
N LEU A 383 3.96 -25.59 3.92
CA LEU A 383 4.78 -24.43 4.29
C LEU A 383 4.45 -23.97 5.73
N PRO A 384 5.38 -24.08 6.70
CA PRO A 384 5.10 -23.73 8.09
C PRO A 384 4.77 -22.24 8.26
N GLY A 385 3.79 -21.94 9.11
CA GLY A 385 3.38 -20.58 9.45
C GLY A 385 2.49 -19.91 8.40
N VAL A 386 2.29 -20.52 7.23
CA VAL A 386 1.37 -20.00 6.20
C VAL A 386 -0.06 -20.32 6.56
N LYS A 387 -0.93 -19.32 6.44
CA LYS A 387 -2.39 -19.43 6.60
C LYS A 387 -3.13 -19.09 5.31
N THR A 388 -2.53 -18.24 4.49
CA THR A 388 -3.11 -17.76 3.24
C THR A 388 -2.22 -18.12 2.05
N VAL A 389 -2.80 -18.60 0.97
CA VAL A 389 -2.09 -18.89 -0.28
C VAL A 389 -2.82 -18.23 -1.45
N VAL A 390 -2.08 -17.47 -2.25
CA VAL A 390 -2.57 -16.88 -3.51
C VAL A 390 -1.93 -17.60 -4.68
N GLY A 391 -2.77 -18.20 -5.52
CA GLY A 391 -2.37 -18.80 -6.78
C GLY A 391 -2.46 -17.79 -7.91
N ILE A 392 -1.44 -17.75 -8.77
CA ILE A 392 -1.44 -16.98 -10.02
C ILE A 392 -1.03 -17.94 -11.14
N ALA A 393 -1.97 -18.24 -12.03
CA ALA A 393 -1.71 -19.03 -13.22
C ALA A 393 -1.68 -18.14 -14.46
N THR A 394 -0.72 -18.40 -15.35
CA THR A 394 -0.64 -17.75 -16.65
C THR A 394 -0.48 -18.78 -17.76
N ASP A 395 -0.83 -18.37 -18.97
CA ASP A 395 -0.52 -19.16 -20.15
C ASP A 395 0.99 -19.22 -20.39
N ARG A 396 1.46 -20.33 -20.96
CA ARG A 396 2.86 -20.41 -21.40
C ARG A 396 3.11 -19.35 -22.48
N PRO A 397 4.12 -18.47 -22.30
CA PRO A 397 4.51 -17.50 -23.32
C PRO A 397 4.71 -18.17 -24.68
N GLY A 398 4.02 -17.66 -25.71
CA GLY A 398 4.16 -18.13 -27.09
C GLY A 398 3.28 -19.31 -27.51
N THR A 399 2.37 -19.78 -26.65
CA THR A 399 1.53 -20.97 -26.95
C THR A 399 0.07 -20.69 -27.30
N SER A 400 -0.38 -19.44 -27.20
CA SER A 400 -1.77 -19.08 -27.48
C SER A 400 -1.96 -18.49 -28.87
N GLU A 401 -3.01 -18.96 -29.56
CA GLU A 401 -3.50 -18.46 -30.86
C GLU A 401 -4.65 -17.44 -30.70
N ILE A 402 -5.32 -17.38 -29.54
CA ILE A 402 -6.59 -16.62 -29.34
C ILE A 402 -6.45 -15.52 -28.26
N GLY A 403 -5.40 -15.55 -27.43
CA GLY A 403 -5.19 -14.59 -26.34
C GLY A 403 -4.60 -15.23 -25.08
N TYR A 404 -4.01 -14.43 -24.18
CA TYR A 404 -3.44 -14.95 -22.93
C TYR A 404 -4.48 -14.82 -21.82
N SER A 405 -4.75 -15.91 -21.14
CA SER A 405 -5.61 -15.95 -19.96
C SER A 405 -4.77 -16.09 -18.70
N SER A 406 -5.24 -15.46 -17.64
CA SER A 406 -4.72 -15.58 -16.28
C SER A 406 -5.83 -16.03 -15.35
N ASP A 407 -5.48 -16.84 -14.36
CA ASP A 407 -6.39 -17.25 -13.30
C ASP A 407 -5.76 -16.90 -11.95
N ILE A 408 -6.58 -16.40 -11.03
CA ILE A 408 -6.20 -16.12 -9.66
C ILE A 408 -7.00 -17.01 -8.73
N VAL A 409 -6.35 -17.54 -7.70
CA VAL A 409 -6.97 -18.38 -6.68
C VAL A 409 -6.59 -17.84 -5.31
N TYR A 410 -7.54 -17.81 -4.39
CA TYR A 410 -7.34 -17.48 -2.99
C TYR A 410 -7.69 -18.67 -2.12
N ILE A 411 -6.83 -18.99 -1.15
CA ILE A 411 -7.11 -19.96 -0.11
C ILE A 411 -6.71 -19.35 1.23
N HIS A 412 -7.68 -19.20 2.13
CA HIS A 412 -7.43 -18.86 3.52
C HIS A 412 -7.97 -19.95 4.43
N MET A 413 -7.05 -20.64 5.10
CA MET A 413 -7.37 -21.71 6.04
C MET A 413 -6.54 -21.44 7.30
N PRO A 414 -7.04 -20.73 8.31
CA PRO A 414 -6.24 -20.40 9.49
C PRO A 414 -5.97 -21.62 10.37
N GLU A 415 -6.91 -22.56 10.40
CA GLU A 415 -6.82 -23.84 11.07
C GLU A 415 -6.44 -24.96 10.06
N TRP A 416 -5.82 -26.02 10.56
CA TRP A 416 -5.41 -27.18 9.76
C TRP A 416 -5.81 -28.47 10.46
N THR A 417 -6.72 -29.23 9.87
CA THR A 417 -7.31 -30.43 10.47
C THR A 417 -6.64 -31.72 9.97
N ASP A 418 -6.87 -32.83 10.67
CA ASP A 418 -6.41 -34.16 10.24
C ASP A 418 -7.00 -34.57 8.87
N ARG A 419 -8.20 -34.06 8.54
CA ARG A 419 -8.82 -34.25 7.23
C ARG A 419 -8.03 -33.51 6.15
N ASP A 420 -7.71 -32.23 6.37
CA ASP A 420 -6.93 -31.43 5.42
C ASP A 420 -5.55 -32.07 5.18
N GLU A 421 -4.93 -32.60 6.24
CA GLU A 421 -3.68 -33.33 6.14
C GLU A 421 -3.79 -34.62 5.32
N SER A 422 -4.88 -35.37 5.50
CA SER A 422 -5.17 -36.56 4.69
C SER A 422 -5.40 -36.20 3.23
N ASP A 423 -6.16 -35.15 2.96
CA ASP A 423 -6.46 -34.67 1.60
C ASP A 423 -5.17 -34.22 0.89
N VAL A 424 -4.30 -33.44 1.55
CA VAL A 424 -3.01 -33.03 0.96
C VAL A 424 -2.09 -34.23 0.73
N LYS A 425 -2.04 -35.22 1.64
CA LYS A 425 -1.29 -36.46 1.41
C LYS A 425 -1.79 -37.21 0.17
N GLY A 426 -3.11 -37.30 0.00
CA GLY A 426 -3.74 -37.87 -1.20
C GLY A 426 -3.34 -37.12 -2.47
N ILE A 427 -3.48 -35.79 -2.48
CA ILE A 427 -3.09 -34.93 -3.62
C ILE A 427 -1.61 -35.16 -4.00
N GLN A 428 -0.71 -35.19 -3.02
CA GLN A 428 0.71 -35.42 -3.28
C GLN A 428 1.03 -36.84 -3.73
N ALA A 429 0.28 -37.85 -3.27
CA ALA A 429 0.43 -39.23 -3.68
C ALA A 429 -0.01 -39.43 -5.15
N ASP A 430 -1.17 -38.87 -5.51
CA ASP A 430 -1.82 -39.07 -6.80
C ASP A 430 -1.23 -38.18 -7.89
N LEU A 431 -0.94 -36.91 -7.58
CA LEU A 431 -0.52 -35.90 -8.58
C LEU A 431 0.96 -35.51 -8.48
N GLY A 432 1.65 -35.93 -7.42
CA GLY A 432 3.09 -35.66 -7.24
C GLY A 432 3.45 -34.20 -6.99
N TYR A 433 2.48 -33.34 -6.72
CA TYR A 433 2.71 -31.90 -6.53
C TYR A 433 3.64 -31.62 -5.34
N PHE A 434 4.75 -30.94 -5.63
CA PHE A 434 5.79 -30.56 -4.66
C PHE A 434 6.36 -31.73 -3.81
N LYS A 435 6.29 -32.97 -4.31
CA LYS A 435 6.69 -34.17 -3.56
C LYS A 435 8.19 -34.19 -3.18
N ASN A 436 9.03 -33.58 -4.03
CA ASN A 436 10.48 -33.51 -3.83
C ASN A 436 10.95 -32.14 -3.28
N THR A 437 10.02 -31.28 -2.88
CA THR A 437 10.33 -29.94 -2.37
C THR A 437 10.75 -30.04 -0.91
N GLN A 438 11.90 -29.44 -0.57
CA GLN A 438 12.28 -29.24 0.83
C GLN A 438 11.59 -28.00 1.37
N TRP A 439 10.70 -28.19 2.34
CA TRP A 439 10.00 -27.12 3.02
C TRP A 439 10.83 -26.67 4.23
N SER A 440 11.91 -25.94 4.00
CA SER A 440 12.65 -25.33 5.10
C SER A 440 11.94 -24.06 5.54
N GLY A 441 11.52 -23.98 6.81
CA GLY A 441 11.19 -22.71 7.45
C GLY A 441 12.48 -21.94 7.71
N ARG A 442 13.07 -21.30 6.71
CA ARG A 442 14.10 -20.29 7.00
C ARG A 442 13.36 -19.08 7.57
N GLN A 443 13.66 -18.83 8.85
CA GLN A 443 13.30 -17.61 9.58
C GLN A 443 13.96 -16.41 8.91
#